data_AF-A0A383F545-F1
#
_entry.id   AF-A0A383F545-F1
#
_cell.length_a   1.000
_cell.length_b   1.000
_cell.length_c   1.000
_cell.angle_alpha   90.00
_cell.angle_beta   90.00
_cell.angle_gamma   90.00
#
_symmetry.space_group_name_H-M   'P 1'
#
loop_
_entity.id
_entity.type
_entity.pdbx_description
1 polymer ?
#
loop_
_entity_poly.entity_id
_entity_poly.type
_entity_poly.pdbx_seq_one_letter_code
_entity_poly.pdbx_strand_id
1 'polypeptide(L)'
;DFKPDIIFTERVSHFSSLVIKTDIPLIIFVRGEDGLPHDWSKINWKEQTLETSFSNKINIFTKQKIAKKCYEKATLILPICQYLEKIIRSNCPNKDVHVLYQGINQKDWFSEKGMKLKHPCVGFLQGAEIWEKTKEMLLLPDIMKKMPEVNFYWAGDGPYQKKILQILEKFDNFHWLGNLDYPGEVRQFLSEIDVYGLLTGIDMSPHTLLEVGLMKKSIIATNVGGVS
;
A
#
# COMPACT_ATOMS: atom_id res chain seq x y z
N ASP A 1 -37.47 -9.94 5.42
CA ASP A 1 -36.67 -8.84 4.85
C ASP A 1 -35.76 -8.22 5.90
N PHE A 2 -34.48 -8.06 5.58
CA PHE A 2 -33.50 -7.41 6.43
C PHE A 2 -33.38 -5.93 6.02
N LYS A 3 -33.53 -5.02 6.98
CA LYS A 3 -33.44 -3.56 6.77
C LYS A 3 -32.29 -3.02 7.63
N PRO A 4 -31.09 -2.81 7.07
CA PRO A 4 -29.96 -2.32 7.85
C PRO A 4 -30.15 -0.85 8.20
N ASP A 5 -29.69 -0.46 9.39
CA ASP A 5 -29.63 0.95 9.83
C ASP A 5 -28.49 1.70 9.15
N ILE A 6 -27.44 1.00 8.72
CA ILE A 6 -26.27 1.56 8.06
C ILE A 6 -25.60 0.52 7.16
N ILE A 7 -24.96 0.98 6.09
CA ILE A 7 -24.18 0.13 5.21
C ILE A 7 -22.74 0.65 5.16
N PHE A 8 -21.79 -0.24 5.44
CA PHE A 8 -20.36 0.04 5.39
C PHE A 8 -19.73 -0.70 4.21
N THR A 9 -18.99 0.02 3.37
CA THR A 9 -18.30 -0.55 2.20
C THR A 9 -16.83 -0.15 2.18
N GLU A 10 -15.94 -1.10 1.89
CA GLU A 10 -14.48 -0.87 1.77
C GLU A 10 -14.08 -0.26 0.42
N ARG A 11 -14.96 -0.33 -0.59
CA ARG A 11 -14.72 0.25 -1.91
C ARG A 11 -16.04 0.70 -2.51
N VAL A 12 -15.98 1.71 -3.37
CA VAL A 12 -17.13 2.05 -4.20
C VAL A 12 -17.31 0.98 -5.28
N SER A 13 -18.51 0.43 -5.34
CA SER A 13 -18.89 -0.60 -6.31
C SER A 13 -20.29 -0.38 -6.85
N HIS A 14 -20.76 -1.31 -7.69
CA HIS A 14 -22.17 -1.31 -8.12
C HIS A 14 -23.11 -1.37 -6.91
N PHE A 15 -22.75 -2.11 -5.87
CA PHE A 15 -23.54 -2.18 -4.64
C PHE A 15 -23.70 -0.80 -3.98
N SER A 16 -22.60 -0.06 -3.78
CA SER A 16 -22.65 1.32 -3.26
C SER A 16 -23.59 2.21 -4.09
N SER A 17 -23.60 2.03 -5.41
CA SER A 17 -24.48 2.79 -6.32
C SER A 17 -25.97 2.49 -6.16
N LEU A 18 -26.33 1.30 -5.65
CA LEU A 18 -27.69 0.94 -5.30
C LEU A 18 -28.06 1.51 -3.94
N VAL A 19 -27.15 1.47 -2.98
CA VAL A 19 -27.35 2.00 -1.62
C VAL A 19 -27.69 3.49 -1.65
N ILE A 20 -26.98 4.30 -2.46
CA ILE A 20 -27.23 5.74 -2.58
C ILE A 20 -28.57 6.12 -3.26
N LYS A 21 -29.36 5.13 -3.67
CA LYS A 21 -30.75 5.29 -4.15
C LYS A 21 -31.79 4.98 -3.07
N THR A 22 -31.33 4.54 -1.90
CA THR A 22 -32.14 4.28 -0.71
C THR A 22 -31.92 5.39 0.33
N ASP A 23 -32.70 5.39 1.40
CA ASP A 23 -32.53 6.30 2.54
C ASP A 23 -31.57 5.74 3.62
N ILE A 24 -30.89 4.62 3.35
CA ILE A 24 -29.97 3.99 4.31
C ILE A 24 -28.60 4.69 4.25
N PRO A 25 -28.05 5.16 5.39
CA PRO A 25 -26.73 5.75 5.48
C PRO A 25 -25.62 4.86 4.89
N LEU A 26 -24.76 5.47 4.08
CA LEU A 26 -23.60 4.81 3.47
C LEU A 26 -22.30 5.33 4.08
N ILE A 27 -21.51 4.44 4.66
CA ILE A 27 -20.13 4.66 5.05
C ILE A 27 -19.21 4.06 3.99
N ILE A 28 -18.24 4.84 3.52
CA ILE A 28 -17.21 4.38 2.58
C ILE A 28 -15.86 4.42 3.27
N PHE A 29 -15.24 3.25 3.49
CA PHE A 29 -13.84 3.16 3.88
C PHE A 29 -12.95 3.18 2.64
N VAL A 30 -11.87 3.96 2.65
CA VAL A 30 -11.00 4.16 1.48
C VAL A 30 -9.57 3.77 1.83
N ARG A 31 -9.08 2.66 1.26
CA ARG A 31 -7.75 2.12 1.56
C ARG A 31 -6.67 2.47 0.54
N GLY A 32 -7.06 2.96 -0.62
CA GLY A 32 -6.20 3.10 -1.79
C GLY A 32 -6.67 4.19 -2.74
N GLU A 33 -5.73 4.77 -3.50
CA GLU A 33 -6.08 5.68 -4.61
C GLU A 33 -6.84 4.95 -5.74
N ASP A 34 -6.72 3.63 -5.84
CA ASP A 34 -7.50 2.79 -6.78
C ASP A 34 -9.00 2.79 -6.46
N GLY A 35 -9.37 3.11 -5.21
CA GLY A 35 -10.75 3.30 -4.78
C GLY A 35 -11.31 4.69 -5.07
N LEU A 36 -10.47 5.64 -5.50
CA LEU A 36 -10.87 7.01 -5.80
C LEU A 36 -11.23 7.17 -7.28
N PRO A 37 -12.03 8.20 -7.63
CA PRO A 37 -12.11 8.67 -8.99
C PRO A 37 -10.72 8.95 -9.56
N HIS A 38 -10.43 8.48 -10.76
CA HIS A 38 -9.09 8.55 -11.37
C HIS A 38 -8.58 9.98 -11.53
N ASP A 39 -9.47 10.97 -11.67
CA ASP A 39 -9.09 12.38 -11.75
C ASP A 39 -8.82 13.02 -10.38
N TRP A 40 -9.04 12.30 -9.28
CA TRP A 40 -8.60 12.69 -7.94
C TRP A 40 -7.25 12.07 -7.57
N SER A 41 -6.92 10.95 -8.21
CA SER A 41 -5.68 10.19 -8.01
C SER A 41 -4.46 10.94 -8.55
N LYS A 42 -3.34 10.85 -7.83
CA LYS A 42 -2.02 11.30 -8.31
C LYS A 42 -1.28 10.21 -9.08
N ILE A 43 -1.67 8.94 -8.91
CA ILE A 43 -1.14 7.84 -9.71
C ILE A 43 -1.67 7.91 -11.14
N ASN A 44 -0.78 7.81 -12.13
CA ASN A 44 -1.17 7.69 -13.54
C ASN A 44 -1.64 6.26 -13.86
N TRP A 45 -2.89 5.95 -13.51
CA TRP A 45 -3.48 4.63 -13.74
C TRP A 45 -3.55 4.22 -15.21
N LYS A 46 -3.51 5.19 -16.15
CA LYS A 46 -3.58 4.90 -17.60
C LYS A 46 -2.39 4.11 -18.11
N GLU A 47 -1.22 4.25 -17.48
CA GLU A 47 -0.01 3.52 -17.86
C GLU A 47 0.03 2.11 -17.25
N GLN A 48 -0.76 1.85 -16.21
CA GLN A 48 -0.81 0.55 -15.52
C GLN A 48 -1.89 -0.38 -16.08
N THR A 49 -2.94 0.15 -16.71
CA THR A 49 -3.96 -0.64 -17.41
C THR A 49 -3.53 -0.92 -18.84
N LEU A 50 -2.95 -2.11 -19.07
CA LEU A 50 -2.81 -2.70 -20.40
C LEU A 50 -4.21 -2.83 -21.05
N GLU A 51 -4.33 -2.35 -22.30
CA GLU A 51 -5.50 -2.44 -23.21
C GLU A 51 -6.65 -1.41 -23.05
N THR A 52 -6.75 -0.49 -24.01
CA THR A 52 -7.90 0.42 -24.14
C THR A 52 -8.65 0.23 -25.46
N SER A 53 -9.53 -0.78 -25.52
CA SER A 53 -10.64 -0.76 -26.47
C SER A 53 -11.59 0.42 -26.15
N PHE A 54 -12.37 0.87 -27.13
CA PHE A 54 -13.32 1.96 -26.95
C PHE A 54 -14.40 1.65 -25.88
N SER A 55 -14.83 0.38 -25.80
CA SER A 55 -15.77 -0.11 -24.78
C SER A 55 -15.18 -0.03 -23.37
N ASN A 56 -13.89 -0.31 -23.19
CA ASN A 56 -13.20 -0.16 -21.91
C ASN A 56 -13.19 1.30 -21.44
N LYS A 57 -12.98 2.26 -22.35
CA LYS A 57 -13.00 3.70 -22.02
C LYS A 57 -14.37 4.15 -21.50
N ILE A 58 -15.46 3.74 -22.14
CA ILE A 58 -16.83 4.07 -21.70
C ILE A 58 -17.14 3.44 -20.34
N ASN A 59 -16.73 2.18 -20.13
CA ASN A 59 -16.94 1.49 -18.85
C ASN A 59 -16.19 2.19 -17.72
N ILE A 60 -14.91 2.55 -17.95
CA ILE A 60 -14.10 3.32 -16.99
C ILE A 60 -14.81 4.64 -16.66
N PHE A 61 -15.17 5.44 -17.67
CA PHE A 61 -15.84 6.72 -17.46
C PHE A 61 -17.14 6.58 -16.64
N THR A 62 -17.95 5.55 -16.93
CA THR A 62 -19.19 5.28 -16.21
C THR A 62 -18.91 4.90 -14.75
N LYS A 63 -17.91 4.04 -14.50
CA LYS A 63 -17.46 3.71 -13.15
C LYS A 63 -16.97 4.94 -12.39
N GLN A 64 -16.20 5.82 -13.03
CA GLN A 64 -15.72 7.07 -12.41
C GLN A 64 -16.89 7.99 -12.01
N LYS A 65 -17.88 8.15 -12.89
CA LYS A 65 -19.07 8.96 -12.61
C LYS A 65 -19.91 8.39 -11.46
N ILE A 66 -20.04 7.06 -11.40
CA ILE A 66 -20.72 6.38 -10.29
C ILE A 66 -19.93 6.55 -9.00
N ALA A 67 -18.60 6.43 -9.04
CA ALA A 67 -17.72 6.59 -7.89
C ALA A 67 -17.91 7.96 -7.24
N LYS A 68 -17.81 9.03 -8.05
CA LYS A 68 -18.05 10.41 -7.59
C LYS A 68 -19.41 10.58 -6.90
N LYS A 69 -20.49 10.09 -7.52
CA LYS A 69 -21.83 10.14 -6.93
C LYS A 69 -21.91 9.42 -5.59
N CYS A 70 -21.21 8.29 -5.45
CA CYS A 70 -21.20 7.56 -4.17
C CYS A 70 -20.48 8.37 -3.09
N TYR A 71 -19.33 8.96 -3.39
CA TYR A 71 -18.63 9.83 -2.45
C TYR A 71 -19.43 11.08 -2.09
N GLU A 72 -20.05 11.75 -3.06
CA GLU A 72 -20.90 12.92 -2.82
C GLU A 72 -22.11 12.62 -1.93
N LYS A 73 -22.71 11.43 -2.09
CA LYS A 73 -23.89 11.00 -1.34
C LYS A 73 -23.58 10.21 -0.07
N ALA A 74 -22.33 9.82 0.15
CA ALA A 74 -21.94 9.13 1.38
C ALA A 74 -22.29 9.98 2.61
N THR A 75 -22.71 9.28 3.65
CA THR A 75 -22.94 9.88 4.98
C THR A 75 -21.61 10.17 5.65
N LEU A 76 -20.67 9.24 5.56
CA LEU A 76 -19.33 9.34 6.15
C LEU A 76 -18.30 8.67 5.24
N ILE A 77 -17.13 9.29 5.10
CA ILE A 77 -16.00 8.74 4.36
C ILE A 77 -14.83 8.54 5.32
N LEU A 78 -14.28 7.32 5.33
CA LEU A 78 -13.22 6.92 6.23
C LEU A 78 -11.96 6.59 5.44
N PRO A 79 -11.09 7.55 5.10
CA PRO A 79 -9.78 7.24 4.52
C PRO A 79 -8.87 6.52 5.52
N ILE A 80 -8.01 5.61 5.05
CA ILE A 80 -7.07 4.88 5.90
C ILE A 80 -5.90 5.74 6.42
N CYS A 81 -5.65 6.89 5.77
CA CYS A 81 -4.57 7.80 6.14
C CYS A 81 -4.91 9.27 5.79
N GLN A 82 -4.17 10.19 6.39
CA GLN A 82 -4.34 11.63 6.19
C GLN A 82 -4.08 12.06 4.74
N TYR A 83 -3.22 11.36 4.02
CA TYR A 83 -2.97 11.64 2.61
C TYR A 83 -4.25 11.49 1.77
N LEU A 84 -4.98 10.39 1.94
CA LEU A 84 -6.26 10.18 1.27
C LEU A 84 -7.34 11.15 1.77
N GLU A 85 -7.35 11.47 3.06
CA GLU A 85 -8.23 12.50 3.61
C GLU A 85 -8.08 13.84 2.89
N LYS A 86 -6.84 14.30 2.68
CA LYS A 86 -6.56 15.55 1.96
C LYS A 86 -7.08 15.52 0.52
N ILE A 87 -6.94 14.39 -0.17
CA ILE A 87 -7.46 14.22 -1.54
C ILE A 87 -8.99 14.27 -1.53
N ILE A 88 -9.63 13.53 -0.64
CA ILE A 88 -11.09 13.44 -0.55
C ILE A 88 -11.69 14.78 -0.16
N ARG A 89 -11.17 15.48 0.86
CA ARG A 89 -11.67 16.79 1.29
C ARG A 89 -11.56 17.85 0.19
N SER A 90 -10.47 17.82 -0.58
CA SER A 90 -10.30 18.74 -1.72
C SER A 90 -11.36 18.55 -2.80
N ASN A 91 -11.87 17.32 -2.98
CA ASN A 91 -12.85 16.99 -4.00
C ASN A 91 -14.30 16.89 -3.46
N CYS A 92 -14.48 16.79 -2.15
CA CYS A 92 -15.74 16.65 -1.44
C CYS A 92 -15.74 17.53 -0.17
N PRO A 93 -15.67 18.86 -0.28
CA PRO A 93 -15.42 19.76 0.85
C PRO A 93 -16.51 19.74 1.93
N ASN A 94 -17.74 19.37 1.56
CA ASN A 94 -18.90 19.38 2.46
C ASN A 94 -19.22 17.99 3.04
N LYS A 95 -18.32 17.01 2.91
CA LYS A 95 -18.51 15.66 3.44
C LYS A 95 -17.90 15.52 4.82
N ASP A 96 -18.53 14.66 5.61
CA ASP A 96 -17.93 14.16 6.83
C ASP A 96 -16.84 13.14 6.47
N VAL A 97 -15.61 13.43 6.88
CA VAL A 97 -14.42 12.66 6.53
C VAL A 97 -13.58 12.50 7.79
N HIS A 98 -13.23 11.28 8.16
CA HIS A 98 -12.39 11.01 9.33
C HIS A 98 -11.42 9.87 9.04
N VAL A 99 -10.16 10.03 9.42
CA VAL A 99 -9.18 8.96 9.20
C VAL A 99 -9.51 7.76 10.08
N LEU A 100 -9.63 6.59 9.47
CA LEU A 100 -9.74 5.29 10.15
C LEU A 100 -8.46 4.49 9.88
N TYR A 101 -7.50 4.57 10.81
CA TYR A 101 -6.27 3.80 10.71
C TYR A 101 -6.53 2.30 10.85
N GLN A 102 -5.77 1.50 10.10
CA GLN A 102 -5.79 0.05 10.26
C GLN A 102 -4.94 -0.36 11.46
N GLY A 103 -5.46 -1.29 12.26
CA GLY A 103 -4.74 -1.88 13.40
C GLY A 103 -4.02 -3.18 13.04
N ILE A 104 -3.21 -3.67 13.98
CA ILE A 104 -2.50 -4.96 13.89
C ILE A 104 -2.58 -5.70 15.23
N ASN A 105 -2.60 -7.03 15.21
CA ASN A 105 -2.58 -7.84 16.43
C ASN A 105 -1.17 -7.92 17.01
N GLN A 106 -0.94 -7.25 18.14
CA GLN A 106 0.39 -7.17 18.76
C GLN A 106 0.93 -8.53 19.22
N LYS A 107 0.06 -9.49 19.54
CA LYS A 107 0.47 -10.82 20.03
C LYS A 107 1.27 -11.61 19.01
N ASP A 108 1.11 -11.29 17.73
CA ASP A 108 1.81 -11.96 16.64
C ASP A 108 3.23 -11.44 16.45
N TRP A 109 3.64 -10.37 17.14
CA TRP A 109 4.91 -9.67 16.94
C TRP A 109 5.74 -9.61 18.22
N PHE A 110 6.66 -10.55 18.34
CA PHE A 110 7.61 -10.67 19.44
C PHE A 110 8.96 -11.14 18.89
N SER A 111 10.04 -10.79 19.58
CA SER A 111 11.36 -11.25 19.18
C SER A 111 11.47 -12.76 19.36
N GLU A 112 11.93 -13.44 18.33
CA GLU A 112 12.28 -14.85 18.36
C GLU A 112 13.64 -15.07 17.69
N LYS A 113 14.06 -16.33 17.60
CA LYS A 113 15.29 -16.67 16.87
C LYS A 113 15.11 -16.30 15.39
N GLY A 114 15.94 -15.37 14.92
CA GLY A 114 15.94 -14.90 13.55
C GLY A 114 16.46 -15.91 12.53
N MET A 115 16.38 -15.51 11.26
CA MET A 115 17.09 -16.17 10.16
C MET A 115 18.61 -16.08 10.36
N LYS A 116 19.42 -16.67 9.47
CA LYS A 116 20.87 -16.46 9.51
C LYS A 116 21.26 -15.47 8.43
N LEU A 117 21.38 -14.19 8.77
CA LEU A 117 21.76 -13.14 7.83
C LEU A 117 23.21 -12.67 8.08
N LYS A 118 23.85 -12.10 7.05
CA LYS A 118 25.19 -11.53 7.18
C LYS A 118 25.08 -10.07 7.59
N HIS A 119 25.63 -9.74 8.75
CA HIS A 119 25.61 -8.40 9.32
C HIS A 119 26.85 -7.58 8.92
N PRO A 120 26.76 -6.23 8.89
CA PRO A 120 25.54 -5.44 9.09
C PRO A 120 24.57 -5.58 7.91
N CYS A 121 23.26 -5.47 8.16
CA CYS A 121 22.25 -5.65 7.14
C CYS A 121 21.04 -4.71 7.20
N VAL A 122 20.48 -4.42 6.02
CA VAL A 122 19.21 -3.71 5.84
C VAL A 122 18.20 -4.66 5.23
N GLY A 123 17.02 -4.76 5.85
CA GLY A 123 15.92 -5.58 5.37
C GLY A 123 14.83 -4.77 4.69
N PHE A 124 14.30 -5.28 3.57
CA PHE A 124 13.13 -4.74 2.88
C PHE A 124 12.05 -5.81 2.83
N LEU A 125 10.84 -5.48 3.29
CA LEU A 125 9.66 -6.34 3.22
C LEU A 125 8.59 -5.62 2.42
N GLN A 126 8.64 -5.77 1.09
CA GLN A 126 7.71 -5.08 0.20
C GLN A 126 7.49 -5.89 -1.08
N GLY A 127 6.22 -6.06 -1.44
CA GLY A 127 5.82 -6.62 -2.72
C GLY A 127 6.10 -5.67 -3.90
N ALA A 128 6.17 -6.27 -5.08
CA ALA A 128 6.47 -5.65 -6.37
C ALA A 128 5.25 -5.64 -7.31
N GLU A 129 4.07 -5.34 -6.78
CA GLU A 129 2.78 -5.36 -7.50
C GLU A 129 2.51 -4.08 -8.29
N ILE A 130 2.94 -2.93 -7.75
CA ILE A 130 2.72 -1.62 -8.34
C ILE A 130 4.06 -1.02 -8.73
N TRP A 131 4.22 -0.67 -10.00
CA TRP A 131 5.50 -0.13 -10.49
C TRP A 131 5.89 1.18 -9.80
N GLU A 132 4.93 2.08 -9.64
CA GLU A 132 5.15 3.37 -8.96
C GLU A 132 5.58 3.21 -7.50
N LYS A 133 5.18 2.13 -6.84
CA LYS A 133 5.67 1.76 -5.51
C LYS A 133 7.10 1.21 -5.58
N THR A 134 7.32 0.22 -6.44
CA THR A 134 8.53 -0.62 -6.43
C THR A 134 9.75 0.04 -7.07
N LYS A 135 9.55 0.97 -8.01
CA LYS A 135 10.66 1.58 -8.78
C LYS A 135 11.70 2.31 -7.92
N GLU A 136 11.33 2.76 -6.71
CA GLU A 136 12.26 3.39 -5.77
C GLU A 136 13.35 2.43 -5.27
N MET A 137 13.15 1.11 -5.38
CA MET A 137 14.22 0.14 -5.14
C MET A 137 15.41 0.30 -6.10
N LEU A 138 15.22 0.98 -7.24
CA LEU A 138 16.30 1.29 -8.18
C LEU A 138 17.29 2.36 -7.65
N LEU A 139 17.08 2.89 -6.45
CA LEU A 139 18.06 3.68 -5.71
C LEU A 139 19.14 2.81 -5.05
N LEU A 140 18.84 1.52 -4.80
CA LEU A 140 19.75 0.61 -4.10
C LEU A 140 21.12 0.44 -4.78
N PRO A 141 21.28 0.38 -6.11
CA PRO A 141 22.59 0.27 -6.75
C PRO A 141 23.58 1.35 -6.29
N ASP A 142 23.14 2.58 -6.11
CA ASP A 142 24.02 3.67 -5.70
C ASP A 142 24.28 3.67 -4.19
N ILE A 143 23.32 3.18 -3.39
CA ILE A 143 23.49 2.98 -1.94
C ILE A 143 24.49 1.83 -1.68
N MET A 144 24.31 0.69 -2.36
CA MET A 144 25.15 -0.50 -2.22
C MET A 144 26.61 -0.24 -2.61
N LYS A 145 26.87 0.56 -3.65
CA LYS A 145 28.24 0.98 -4.03
C LYS A 145 28.92 1.83 -2.96
N LYS A 146 28.14 2.63 -2.21
CA LYS A 146 28.66 3.50 -1.15
C LYS A 146 28.83 2.77 0.19
N MET A 147 28.15 1.63 0.36
CA MET A 147 28.14 0.82 1.57
C MET A 147 28.43 -0.65 1.25
N PRO A 148 29.59 -0.98 0.64
CA PRO A 148 29.91 -2.34 0.20
C PRO A 148 30.01 -3.36 1.35
N GLU A 149 30.20 -2.90 2.58
CA GLU A 149 30.26 -3.71 3.80
C GLU A 149 28.88 -4.14 4.33
N VAL A 150 27.81 -3.46 3.91
CA VAL A 150 26.42 -3.73 4.34
C VAL A 150 25.74 -4.69 3.37
N ASN A 151 24.98 -5.64 3.91
CA ASN A 151 24.18 -6.58 3.13
C ASN A 151 22.71 -6.12 3.05
N PHE A 152 22.12 -6.23 1.88
CA PHE A 152 20.76 -5.77 1.61
C PHE A 152 19.89 -6.98 1.29
N TYR A 153 18.90 -7.24 2.14
CA TYR A 153 18.00 -8.38 2.02
C TYR A 153 16.60 -7.93 1.63
N TRP A 154 16.08 -8.44 0.51
CA TRP A 154 14.72 -8.15 0.08
C TRP A 154 13.84 -9.39 0.12
N ALA A 155 12.78 -9.32 0.93
CA ALA A 155 11.67 -10.25 0.95
C ALA A 155 10.43 -9.64 0.26
N GLY A 156 9.88 -10.36 -0.70
CA GLY A 156 8.74 -9.95 -1.53
C GLY A 156 8.84 -10.45 -2.96
N ASP A 157 7.69 -10.51 -3.64
CA ASP A 157 7.56 -10.91 -5.04
C ASP A 157 6.61 -9.97 -5.80
N GLY A 158 6.38 -10.26 -7.07
CA GLY A 158 5.34 -9.61 -7.86
C GLY A 158 5.68 -9.48 -9.34
N PRO A 159 4.74 -8.95 -10.16
CA PRO A 159 4.94 -8.78 -11.60
C PRO A 159 6.19 -7.99 -11.98
N TYR A 160 6.61 -7.03 -11.15
CA TYR A 160 7.79 -6.20 -11.42
C TYR A 160 9.08 -6.76 -10.82
N GLN A 161 9.03 -7.89 -10.10
CA GLN A 161 10.19 -8.47 -9.42
C GLN A 161 11.36 -8.75 -10.38
N LYS A 162 11.10 -9.40 -11.52
CA LYS A 162 12.14 -9.70 -12.51
C LYS A 162 12.88 -8.44 -12.99
N LYS A 163 12.15 -7.32 -13.15
CA LYS A 163 12.73 -6.04 -13.59
C LYS A 163 13.68 -5.47 -12.53
N ILE A 164 13.35 -5.62 -11.25
CA ILE A 164 14.21 -5.21 -10.14
C ILE A 164 15.43 -6.12 -10.04
N LEU A 165 15.23 -7.45 -10.05
CA LEU A 165 16.31 -8.43 -9.89
C LEU A 165 17.38 -8.35 -10.98
N GLN A 166 16.99 -8.10 -12.24
CA GLN A 166 17.92 -7.87 -13.35
C GLN A 166 18.96 -6.75 -13.09
N ILE A 167 18.67 -5.85 -12.15
CA ILE A 167 19.53 -4.75 -11.77
C ILE A 167 20.26 -5.07 -10.46
N LEU A 168 19.54 -5.56 -9.45
CA LEU A 168 20.07 -5.71 -8.09
C LEU A 168 20.90 -6.97 -7.86
N GLU A 169 20.60 -8.09 -8.55
CA GLU A 169 21.36 -9.35 -8.39
C GLU A 169 22.80 -9.29 -8.91
N LYS A 170 23.18 -8.18 -9.55
CA LYS A 170 24.56 -7.91 -9.99
C LYS A 170 25.50 -7.52 -8.85
N PHE A 171 24.96 -7.28 -7.65
CA PHE A 171 25.70 -6.81 -6.50
C PHE A 171 25.85 -7.93 -5.48
N ASP A 172 27.09 -8.28 -5.12
CA ASP A 172 27.38 -9.39 -4.19
C ASP A 172 26.79 -9.19 -2.79
N ASN A 173 26.53 -7.94 -2.40
CA ASN A 173 25.93 -7.57 -1.13
C ASN A 173 24.40 -7.41 -1.19
N PHE A 174 23.76 -7.83 -2.28
CA PHE A 174 22.30 -7.91 -2.41
C PHE A 174 21.81 -9.35 -2.39
N HIS A 175 20.72 -9.59 -1.67
CA HIS A 175 20.15 -10.93 -1.47
C HIS A 175 18.62 -10.88 -1.57
N TRP A 176 18.06 -11.57 -2.56
CA TRP A 176 16.61 -11.75 -2.67
C TRP A 176 16.18 -13.04 -1.95
N LEU A 177 15.19 -12.93 -1.07
CA LEU A 177 14.71 -14.00 -0.21
C LEU A 177 13.42 -14.65 -0.71
N GLY A 178 12.80 -14.10 -1.76
CA GLY A 178 11.48 -14.55 -2.20
C GLY A 178 10.35 -14.12 -1.27
N ASN A 179 9.24 -14.85 -1.31
CA ASN A 179 8.15 -14.69 -0.36
C ASN A 179 8.45 -15.42 0.94
N LEU A 180 8.11 -14.77 2.05
CA LEU A 180 8.21 -15.32 3.38
C LEU A 180 6.81 -15.65 3.91
N ASP A 181 6.68 -16.78 4.59
CA ASP A 181 5.44 -17.19 5.23
C ASP A 181 5.03 -16.24 6.37
N TYR A 182 3.77 -15.82 6.34
CA TYR A 182 3.19 -14.89 7.31
C TYR A 182 2.47 -15.63 8.47
N PRO A 183 2.61 -15.17 9.73
CA PRO A 183 3.54 -14.15 10.20
C PRO A 183 4.92 -14.71 10.58
N GLY A 184 5.11 -16.03 10.54
CA GLY A 184 6.27 -16.71 11.12
C GLY A 184 7.62 -16.29 10.54
N GLU A 185 7.86 -16.57 9.26
CA GLU A 185 9.13 -16.25 8.61
C GLU A 185 9.32 -14.74 8.49
N VAL A 186 8.24 -13.98 8.29
CA VAL A 186 8.28 -12.51 8.34
C VAL A 186 8.80 -12.02 9.69
N ARG A 187 8.31 -12.56 10.80
CA ARG A 187 8.76 -12.19 12.14
C ARG A 187 10.20 -12.64 12.42
N GLN A 188 10.63 -13.79 11.91
CA GLN A 188 12.01 -14.23 12.00
C GLN A 188 12.96 -13.31 11.22
N PHE A 189 12.56 -12.91 10.01
CA PHE A 189 13.28 -11.92 9.22
C PHE A 189 13.37 -10.58 9.94
N LEU A 190 12.23 -10.06 10.42
CA LEU A 190 12.19 -8.81 11.17
C LEU A 190 12.91 -8.90 12.52
N SER A 191 13.06 -10.08 13.12
CA SER A 191 13.87 -10.26 14.35
C SER A 191 15.37 -10.13 14.04
N GLU A 192 15.78 -10.61 12.87
CA GLU A 192 17.19 -10.70 12.49
C GLU A 192 17.78 -9.38 12.00
N ILE A 193 17.08 -8.65 11.13
CA ILE A 193 17.64 -7.46 10.46
C ILE A 193 18.09 -6.35 11.43
N ASP A 194 19.11 -5.57 11.06
CA ASP A 194 19.58 -4.45 11.89
C ASP A 194 18.70 -3.21 11.70
N VAL A 195 18.38 -2.89 10.44
CA VAL A 195 17.55 -1.74 10.03
C VAL A 195 16.54 -2.18 9.00
N TYR A 196 15.31 -1.68 9.11
CA TYR A 196 14.27 -1.87 8.12
C TYR A 196 14.23 -0.69 7.14
N GLY A 197 14.21 -1.00 5.85
CA GLY A 197 14.01 -0.07 4.75
C GLY A 197 12.64 -0.22 4.10
N LEU A 198 11.95 0.88 3.86
CA LEU A 198 10.76 0.95 2.99
C LEU A 198 11.01 1.97 1.87
N LEU A 199 11.43 1.47 0.71
CA LEU A 199 11.68 2.28 -0.48
C LEU A 199 10.46 2.20 -1.39
N THR A 200 9.53 3.14 -1.18
CA THR A 200 8.28 3.20 -1.94
C THR A 200 8.04 4.57 -2.57
N GLY A 201 7.53 4.61 -3.81
CA GLY A 201 7.08 5.86 -4.43
C GLY A 201 5.66 6.26 -3.99
N ILE A 202 4.88 5.30 -3.49
CA ILE A 202 3.54 5.53 -2.96
C ILE A 202 3.11 4.38 -2.05
N ASP A 203 2.60 4.69 -0.87
CA ASP A 203 1.89 3.74 -0.01
C ASP A 203 0.85 4.50 0.82
N MET A 204 -0.24 3.85 1.21
CA MET A 204 -1.34 4.50 1.93
C MET A 204 -1.30 4.19 3.41
N SER A 205 -1.05 2.94 3.77
CA SER A 205 -0.97 2.48 5.15
C SER A 205 -0.13 1.21 5.14
N PRO A 206 1.20 1.34 4.99
CA PRO A 206 2.08 0.19 4.89
C PRO A 206 2.01 -0.60 6.19
N HIS A 207 1.35 -1.76 6.15
CA HIS A 207 1.18 -2.60 7.33
C HIS A 207 2.53 -3.00 7.93
N THR A 208 3.53 -3.17 7.07
CA THR A 208 4.90 -3.52 7.45
C THR A 208 5.55 -2.51 8.39
N LEU A 209 5.15 -1.23 8.38
CA LEU A 209 5.64 -0.27 9.39
C LEU A 209 5.08 -0.54 10.79
N LEU A 210 3.85 -1.04 10.90
CA LEU A 210 3.28 -1.46 12.18
C LEU A 210 4.00 -2.71 12.70
N GLU A 211 4.25 -3.68 11.81
CA GLU A 211 4.97 -4.93 12.12
C GLU A 211 6.38 -4.62 12.64
N VAL A 212 7.15 -3.84 11.86
CA VAL A 212 8.53 -3.45 12.18
C VAL A 212 8.59 -2.59 13.45
N GLY A 213 7.60 -1.69 13.64
CA GLY A 213 7.48 -0.88 14.85
C GLY A 213 7.25 -1.73 16.10
N LEU A 214 6.41 -2.77 16.02
CA LEU A 214 6.21 -3.72 17.11
C LEU A 214 7.44 -4.58 17.39
N MET A 215 8.21 -4.90 16.34
CA MET A 215 9.50 -5.55 16.44
C MET A 215 10.63 -4.61 16.93
N LYS A 216 10.33 -3.33 17.17
CA LYS A 216 11.24 -2.30 17.69
C LYS A 216 12.49 -2.10 16.85
N LYS A 217 12.39 -2.29 15.53
CA LYS A 217 13.50 -2.06 14.60
C LYS A 217 13.55 -0.59 14.18
N SER A 218 14.77 -0.10 13.94
CA SER A 218 14.98 1.20 13.30
C SER A 218 14.43 1.18 11.88
N ILE A 219 13.71 2.25 11.50
CA ILE A 219 13.02 2.37 10.20
C ILE A 219 13.64 3.50 9.40
N ILE A 220 13.94 3.23 8.13
CA ILE A 220 14.22 4.22 7.10
C ILE A 220 13.15 4.07 6.03
N ALA A 221 12.35 5.10 5.79
CA ALA A 221 11.26 5.04 4.83
C ALA A 221 11.19 6.32 3.98
N THR A 222 10.68 6.20 2.76
CA THR A 222 10.38 7.36 1.90
C THR A 222 9.20 8.16 2.44
N ASN A 223 9.27 9.48 2.37
CA ASN A 223 8.24 10.38 2.89
C ASN A 223 7.13 10.63 1.84
N VAL A 224 6.30 9.62 1.57
CA VAL A 224 5.27 9.65 0.52
C VAL A 224 3.94 9.10 1.00
N GLY A 225 2.83 9.57 0.41
CA GLY A 225 1.51 9.02 0.68
C GLY A 225 1.15 9.04 2.17
N GLY A 226 0.68 7.91 2.69
CA GLY A 226 0.46 7.68 4.12
C GLY A 226 1.60 6.94 4.84
N VAL A 227 2.81 6.94 4.26
CA VAL A 227 4.04 6.66 5.02
C VAL A 227 4.37 7.84 5.95
N SER A 228 4.04 9.07 5.51
CA SER A 228 4.17 10.35 6.22
C SER A 228 3.18 10.50 7.37
#